data_AF-A0A7J0EI07-F1
#
_entry.id   AF-A0A7J0EI07-F1
#
_cell.length_a   1.000
_cell.length_b   1.000
_cell.length_c   1.000
_cell.angle_alpha   90.00
_cell.angle_beta   90.00
_cell.angle_gamma   90.00
#
_symmetry.space_group_name_H-M   'P 1'
#
loop_
_entity.id
_entity.type
_entity.pdbx_description
1 polymer ?
#
loop_
_entity_poly.entity_id
_entity_poly.type
_entity_poly.pdbx_seq_one_letter_code
_entity_poly.pdbx_strand_id
1 'polypeptide(L)'
;MASANFDKSKIAASVSNFSVISVDEDQVAANLVKNGPLAVGINAVYMQTYIGGVSCPYLCGKHLDHGVLLVGYGASAYAAIRFKEKPYWIIKNSWGESWGENGYYHLCRGPHAHNLCGVDSMVSTVAAVHITMHGSYLDKNQPLAGMPDFHRVIQSKAMHVIQGAAVD
;
A
#
# COMPACT_ATOMS: atom_id res chain seq x y z
N MET A 1 23.00 14.79 -7.55
CA MET A 1 21.68 14.80 -8.19
C MET A 1 21.66 13.69 -9.23
N ALA A 2 20.84 12.65 -9.06
CA ALA A 2 20.68 11.63 -10.10
C ALA A 2 19.75 12.18 -11.19
N SER A 3 20.16 12.11 -12.45
CA SER A 3 19.29 12.50 -13.58
C SER A 3 18.23 11.42 -13.81
N ALA A 4 17.02 11.83 -14.20
CA ALA A 4 15.97 10.91 -14.59
C ALA A 4 16.36 10.18 -15.89
N ASN A 5 16.72 8.90 -15.79
CA ASN A 5 17.05 8.04 -16.93
C ASN A 5 15.83 7.24 -17.38
N PHE A 6 14.82 7.94 -17.92
CA PHE A 6 13.62 7.29 -18.44
C PHE A 6 13.84 6.80 -19.88
N ASP A 7 13.72 5.49 -20.09
CA ASP A 7 13.83 4.84 -21.40
C ASP A 7 12.45 4.32 -21.84
N LYS A 8 11.88 4.95 -22.87
CA LYS A 8 10.56 4.59 -23.43
C LYS A 8 10.52 3.14 -23.92
N SER A 9 11.65 2.55 -24.31
CA SER A 9 11.70 1.17 -24.78
C SER A 9 11.61 0.12 -23.67
N LYS A 10 11.75 0.54 -22.40
CA LYS A 10 11.70 -0.33 -21.21
C LYS A 10 10.41 -0.15 -20.39
N ILE A 11 9.35 0.36 -21.01
CA ILE A 11 8.06 0.53 -20.33
C ILE A 11 7.47 -0.86 -20.02
N ALA A 12 7.45 -1.22 -18.74
CA ALA A 12 6.85 -2.47 -18.26
C ALA A 12 5.33 -2.37 -18.08
N ALA A 13 4.80 -1.18 -17.80
CA ALA A 13 3.37 -0.94 -17.68
C ALA A 13 2.98 0.51 -17.96
N SER A 14 1.78 0.71 -18.51
CA SER A 14 1.13 2.01 -18.62
C SER A 14 -0.13 2.07 -17.77
N VAL A 15 -0.36 3.22 -17.15
CA VAL A 15 -1.59 3.53 -16.41
C VAL A 15 -2.44 4.41 -17.31
N SER A 16 -3.69 4.01 -17.54
CA SER A 16 -4.63 4.84 -18.31
C SER A 16 -5.33 5.86 -17.43
N ASN A 17 -5.64 5.48 -16.19
CA ASN A 17 -6.38 6.31 -15.28
C ASN A 17 -6.06 5.93 -13.82
N PHE A 18 -6.30 6.88 -12.92
CA PHE A 18 -6.34 6.65 -11.49
C PHE A 18 -7.67 7.15 -10.95
N SER A 19 -8.09 6.63 -9.81
CA SER A 19 -9.30 7.07 -9.14
C SER A 19 -9.06 7.19 -7.66
N VAL A 20 -9.49 8.30 -7.09
CA VAL A 20 -9.55 8.49 -5.64
C VAL A 20 -10.77 7.76 -5.13
N ILE A 21 -10.57 6.96 -4.07
CA ILE A 21 -11.63 6.18 -3.45
C ILE A 21 -12.21 6.98 -2.28
N SER A 22 -13.50 6.78 -2.01
CA SER A 22 -14.16 7.32 -0.83
C SER A 22 -13.40 6.97 0.45
N VAL A 23 -13.49 7.86 1.46
CA VAL A 23 -12.88 7.69 2.79
C VAL A 23 -13.63 6.69 3.68
N ASP A 24 -14.50 5.88 3.10
CA ASP A 24 -15.34 4.89 3.78
C ASP A 24 -14.65 3.52 3.77
N GLU A 25 -14.46 2.94 4.95
CA GLU A 25 -13.69 1.70 5.13
C GLU A 25 -14.24 0.53 4.30
N ASP A 26 -15.56 0.42 4.19
CA ASP A 26 -16.22 -0.65 3.42
C ASP A 26 -15.99 -0.45 1.92
N GLN A 27 -16.04 0.79 1.44
CA GLN A 27 -15.67 1.12 0.06
C GLN A 27 -14.18 0.89 -0.23
N VAL A 28 -13.29 1.17 0.73
CA VAL A 28 -11.86 0.86 0.62
C VAL A 28 -11.67 -0.66 0.49
N ALA A 29 -12.30 -1.45 1.37
CA ALA A 29 -12.23 -2.91 1.31
C ALA A 29 -12.80 -3.46 -0.02
N ALA A 30 -13.95 -2.95 -0.47
CA ALA A 30 -14.57 -3.36 -1.72
C ALA A 30 -13.68 -3.03 -2.94
N ASN A 31 -13.05 -1.85 -2.96
CA ASN A 31 -12.10 -1.48 -4.01
C ASN A 31 -10.83 -2.32 -3.99
N LEU A 32 -10.33 -2.67 -2.79
CA LEU A 32 -9.17 -3.53 -2.64
C LEU A 32 -9.43 -4.93 -3.23
N VAL A 33 -10.62 -5.49 -2.98
CA VAL A 33 -11.03 -6.77 -3.56
C VAL A 33 -11.23 -6.65 -5.08
N LYS A 34 -11.84 -5.57 -5.55
CA LYS A 34 -12.20 -5.38 -6.96
C LYS A 34 -10.99 -5.06 -7.85
N ASN A 35 -10.12 -4.18 -7.39
CA ASN A 35 -9.05 -3.58 -8.22
C ASN A 35 -7.65 -4.03 -7.79
N GLY A 36 -7.53 -4.78 -6.69
CA GLY A 36 -6.25 -5.14 -6.09
C GLY A 36 -5.68 -4.02 -5.22
N PRO A 37 -4.36 -4.01 -4.98
CA PRO A 37 -3.71 -3.12 -4.03
C PRO A 37 -4.00 -1.63 -4.24
N LEU A 38 -4.19 -0.91 -3.13
CA LEU A 38 -4.53 0.50 -3.11
C LEU A 38 -3.37 1.34 -2.58
N ALA A 39 -3.13 2.48 -3.22
CA ALA A 39 -2.24 3.52 -2.71
C ALA A 39 -2.90 4.19 -1.51
N VAL A 40 -2.21 4.28 -0.36
CA VAL A 40 -2.75 5.01 0.79
C VAL A 40 -1.72 5.94 1.42
N GLY A 41 -2.14 7.14 1.82
CA GLY A 41 -1.38 8.01 2.71
C GLY A 41 -1.64 7.63 4.17
N ILE A 42 -0.60 7.69 5.00
CA ILE A 42 -0.68 7.37 6.43
C ILE A 42 0.24 8.29 7.23
N ASN A 43 -0.10 8.52 8.50
CA ASN A 43 0.82 9.04 9.49
C ASN A 43 1.73 7.91 10.01
N ALA A 44 3.03 7.97 9.70
CA ALA A 44 3.98 6.89 9.99
C ALA A 44 4.58 6.91 11.40
N VAL A 45 4.10 7.76 12.33
CA VAL A 45 4.70 7.89 13.67
C VAL A 45 4.79 6.55 14.42
N TYR A 46 3.77 5.70 14.30
CA TYR A 46 3.75 4.36 14.93
C TYR A 46 4.40 3.26 14.08
N MET A 47 4.78 3.55 12.84
CA MET A 47 5.50 2.61 11.99
C MET A 47 6.99 2.55 12.39
N GLN A 48 7.59 3.65 12.86
CA GLN A 48 9.03 3.70 13.14
C GLN A 48 9.52 2.60 14.10
N THR A 49 8.70 2.25 15.10
CA THR A 49 9.03 1.26 16.14
C THR A 49 8.24 -0.05 15.99
N TYR A 50 7.55 -0.24 14.86
CA TYR A 50 6.75 -1.44 14.63
C TYR A 50 7.63 -2.66 14.38
N ILE A 51 7.33 -3.75 15.11
CA ILE A 51 8.00 -5.06 14.98
C ILE A 51 6.99 -6.12 14.51
N GLY A 52 5.78 -6.14 15.07
CA GLY A 52 4.75 -7.09 14.67
C GLY A 52 3.46 -7.03 15.50
N GLY A 53 2.51 -7.90 15.15
CA GLY A 53 1.15 -7.92 15.69
C GLY A 53 0.27 -6.78 15.18
N VAL A 54 -0.98 -6.69 15.65
CA VAL A 54 -1.86 -5.60 15.22
C VAL A 54 -1.56 -4.32 16.00
N SER A 55 -1.06 -3.31 15.29
CA SER A 55 -0.86 -1.96 15.81
C SER A 55 -2.21 -1.23 15.94
N CYS A 56 -2.56 -0.82 17.16
CA CYS A 56 -3.86 -0.22 17.46
C CYS A 56 -3.76 1.02 18.36
N PRO A 57 -2.93 2.02 18.01
CA PRO A 57 -2.65 3.17 18.88
C PRO A 57 -3.93 3.84 19.37
N TYR A 58 -3.88 4.36 20.60
CA TYR A 58 -5.00 5.12 21.17
C TYR A 58 -5.15 6.48 20.51
N LEU A 59 -4.03 7.08 20.12
CA LEU A 59 -3.95 8.39 19.49
C LEU A 59 -3.04 8.27 18.28
N CYS A 60 -3.57 8.53 17.09
CA CYS A 60 -2.77 8.66 15.89
C CYS A 60 -3.36 9.76 15.02
N GLY A 61 -2.56 10.78 14.73
CA GLY A 61 -2.99 11.92 13.93
C GLY A 61 -3.31 11.53 12.49
N LYS A 62 -4.01 12.42 11.79
CA LYS A 62 -4.35 12.26 10.37
C LYS A 62 -3.48 13.11 9.45
N HIS A 63 -2.39 13.68 9.99
CA HIS A 63 -1.38 14.37 9.20
C HIS A 63 -0.57 13.32 8.45
N LEU A 64 -0.89 13.14 7.17
CA LEU A 64 -0.27 12.14 6.31
C LEU A 64 1.15 12.60 5.97
N ASP A 65 2.13 11.74 6.20
CA ASP A 65 3.55 12.02 5.94
C ASP A 65 4.24 10.89 5.17
N HIS A 66 3.56 9.76 4.99
CA HIS A 66 4.11 8.58 4.37
C HIS A 66 3.12 7.93 3.43
N GLY A 67 3.58 7.54 2.25
CA GLY A 67 2.79 6.70 1.35
C GLY A 67 3.10 5.23 1.61
N VAL A 68 2.08 4.39 1.50
CA VAL A 68 2.19 2.93 1.59
C VAL A 68 1.20 2.26 0.65
N LEU A 69 1.27 0.93 0.55
CA LEU A 69 0.36 0.16 -0.28
C LEU A 69 -0.53 -0.72 0.62
N LEU A 70 -1.83 -0.48 0.59
CA LEU A 70 -2.82 -1.37 1.22
C LEU A 70 -3.02 -2.59 0.33
N VAL A 71 -2.76 -3.78 0.85
CA VAL A 71 -2.73 -5.04 0.06
C VAL A 71 -3.73 -6.08 0.55
N GLY A 72 -4.31 -5.90 1.74
CA GLY A 72 -5.28 -6.84 2.29
C GLY A 72 -5.89 -6.36 3.59
N TYR A 73 -6.75 -7.21 4.18
CA TYR A 73 -7.25 -7.05 5.53
C TYR A 73 -7.49 -8.42 6.17
N GLY A 74 -7.41 -8.45 7.50
CA GLY A 74 -7.78 -9.61 8.32
C GLY A 74 -9.05 -9.35 9.12
N ALA A 75 -9.75 -10.44 9.45
CA ALA A 75 -10.92 -10.39 10.32
C ALA A 75 -10.53 -10.28 11.80
N SER A 76 -9.43 -10.90 12.20
CA SER A 76 -9.01 -10.95 13.60
C SER A 76 -7.53 -11.30 13.77
N ALA A 77 -6.80 -10.51 14.56
CA ALA A 77 -5.51 -10.87 15.14
C ALA A 77 -5.27 -10.09 16.45
N TYR A 78 -4.35 -10.58 17.29
CA TYR A 78 -4.12 -10.00 18.61
C TYR A 78 -3.47 -8.61 18.53
N ALA A 79 -4.09 -7.63 19.21
CA ALA A 79 -3.57 -6.28 19.38
C ALA A 79 -3.05 -6.09 20.80
N ALA A 80 -1.72 -6.07 20.97
CA ALA A 80 -1.08 -6.08 22.29
C ALA A 80 -1.58 -4.96 23.21
N ILE A 81 -1.64 -3.72 22.72
CA ILE A 81 -2.05 -2.58 23.53
C ILE A 81 -3.56 -2.51 23.81
N ARG A 82 -4.37 -3.36 23.16
CA ARG A 82 -5.81 -3.47 23.41
C ARG A 82 -6.18 -4.71 24.22
N PHE A 83 -5.22 -5.61 24.47
CA PHE A 83 -5.42 -6.89 25.15
C PHE A 83 -6.56 -7.72 24.57
N LYS A 84 -6.79 -7.61 23.25
CA LYS A 84 -7.83 -8.35 22.55
C LYS A 84 -7.56 -8.45 21.06
N GLU A 85 -8.29 -9.35 20.44
CA GLU A 85 -8.35 -9.49 19.00
C GLU A 85 -9.03 -8.30 18.31
N LYS A 86 -8.50 -7.95 17.14
CA LYS A 86 -8.94 -6.81 16.33
C LYS A 86 -8.89 -7.14 14.83
N PRO A 87 -9.86 -6.68 14.03
CA PRO A 87 -9.71 -6.63 12.58
C PRO A 87 -8.61 -5.63 12.21
N TYR A 88 -7.94 -5.87 11.08
CA TYR A 88 -6.79 -5.06 10.69
C TYR A 88 -6.63 -4.94 9.18
N TRP A 89 -5.99 -3.85 8.76
CA TRP A 89 -5.44 -3.63 7.43
C TRP A 89 -4.05 -4.28 7.31
N ILE A 90 -3.74 -4.80 6.12
CA ILE A 90 -2.42 -5.32 5.75
C ILE A 90 -1.78 -4.33 4.79
N ILE A 91 -0.70 -3.69 5.26
CA ILE A 91 -0.06 -2.57 4.58
C ILE A 91 1.38 -2.97 4.23
N LYS A 92 1.72 -2.97 2.94
CA LYS A 92 3.08 -3.18 2.44
C LYS A 92 3.88 -1.87 2.52
N ASN A 93 5.00 -1.91 3.21
CA ASN A 93 5.92 -0.79 3.35
C ASN A 93 7.08 -0.88 2.32
N SER A 94 7.96 0.13 2.31
CA SER A 94 9.11 0.24 1.42
C SER A 94 10.46 0.28 2.15
N TRP A 95 10.49 -0.02 3.45
CA TRP A 95 11.70 0.02 4.30
C TRP A 95 12.47 -1.32 4.36
N GLY A 96 12.21 -2.21 3.39
CA GLY A 96 12.83 -3.52 3.31
C GLY A 96 12.09 -4.60 4.11
N GLU A 97 12.43 -5.85 3.83
CA GLU A 97 11.77 -7.02 4.42
C GLU A 97 12.17 -7.25 5.88
N SER A 98 13.32 -6.72 6.33
CA SER A 98 13.77 -6.82 7.71
C SER A 98 12.99 -5.92 8.68
N TRP A 99 12.15 -5.03 8.17
CA TRP A 99 11.32 -4.14 8.98
C TRP A 99 9.92 -4.72 9.16
N GLY A 100 9.35 -4.56 10.37
CA GLY A 100 8.01 -5.04 10.69
C GLY A 100 7.85 -6.55 10.47
N GLU A 101 6.69 -6.96 9.96
CA GLU A 101 6.42 -8.36 9.65
C GLU A 101 6.75 -8.63 8.18
N ASN A 102 8.02 -8.93 7.89
CA ASN A 102 8.52 -9.18 6.54
C ASN A 102 8.25 -7.99 5.57
N GLY A 103 8.37 -6.76 6.04
CA GLY A 103 8.08 -5.54 5.29
C GLY A 103 6.63 -5.07 5.36
N TYR A 104 5.78 -5.74 6.14
CA TYR A 104 4.35 -5.41 6.29
C TYR A 104 4.04 -4.81 7.66
N TYR A 105 2.96 -4.02 7.67
CA TYR A 105 2.38 -3.38 8.83
C TYR A 105 0.93 -3.79 8.98
N HIS A 106 0.55 -4.22 10.18
CA HIS A 106 -0.84 -4.51 10.51
C HIS A 106 -1.43 -3.38 11.35
N LEU A 107 -2.40 -2.66 10.79
CA LEU A 107 -3.05 -1.53 11.44
C LEU A 107 -4.50 -1.89 11.79
N CYS A 108 -4.91 -1.66 13.03
CA CYS A 108 -6.30 -1.81 13.46
C CYS A 108 -7.28 -1.11 12.51
N ARG A 109 -8.39 -1.77 12.20
CA ARG A 109 -9.50 -1.21 11.42
C ARG A 109 -10.85 -1.41 12.12
N GLY A 110 -11.93 -0.97 11.49
CA GLY A 110 -13.31 -1.17 11.91
C GLY A 110 -13.85 -0.02 12.79
N PRO A 111 -15.09 -0.17 13.31
CA PRO A 111 -15.84 0.92 13.95
C PRO A 111 -15.15 1.61 15.13
N HIS A 112 -14.22 0.91 15.80
CA HIS A 112 -13.47 1.43 16.94
C HIS A 112 -12.04 1.90 16.59
N ALA A 113 -11.71 1.95 15.30
CA ALA A 113 -10.42 2.36 14.75
C ALA A 113 -10.60 3.08 13.39
N HIS A 114 -11.75 3.73 13.20
CA HIS A 114 -12.09 4.41 11.95
C HIS A 114 -11.05 5.47 11.58
N ASN A 115 -10.49 5.36 10.37
CA ASN A 115 -9.47 6.26 9.82
C ASN A 115 -8.29 6.48 10.79
N LEU A 116 -7.86 5.40 11.47
CA LEU A 116 -6.72 5.42 12.36
C LEU A 116 -5.45 5.77 11.58
N CYS A 117 -4.65 6.68 12.12
CA CYS A 117 -3.45 7.21 11.44
C CYS A 117 -3.73 7.86 10.08
N GLY A 118 -4.98 8.22 9.79
CA GLY A 118 -5.33 8.84 8.51
C GLY A 118 -5.39 7.88 7.33
N VAL A 119 -5.33 6.55 7.54
CA VAL A 119 -5.20 5.53 6.47
C VAL A 119 -6.30 5.59 5.40
N ASP A 120 -7.50 6.07 5.75
CA ASP A 120 -8.62 6.19 4.82
C ASP A 120 -8.73 7.59 4.21
N SER A 121 -7.88 8.53 4.62
CA SER A 121 -7.99 9.96 4.25
C SER A 121 -7.53 10.25 2.83
N MET A 122 -6.60 9.43 2.30
CA MET A 122 -6.15 9.54 0.92
C MET A 122 -5.90 8.13 0.38
N VAL A 123 -6.87 7.64 -0.37
CA VAL A 123 -6.84 6.30 -0.98
C VAL A 123 -7.01 6.44 -2.49
N SER A 124 -6.14 5.80 -3.27
CA SER A 124 -6.31 5.75 -4.72
C SER A 124 -6.02 4.37 -5.31
N THR A 125 -6.67 4.10 -6.43
CA THR A 125 -6.48 2.89 -7.24
C THR A 125 -6.06 3.29 -8.66
N VAL A 126 -5.36 2.40 -9.35
CA VAL A 126 -4.94 2.60 -10.74
C VAL A 126 -5.63 1.60 -11.65
N ALA A 127 -6.14 2.09 -12.78
CA ALA A 127 -6.53 1.24 -13.89
C ALA A 127 -5.31 1.08 -14.82
N ALA A 128 -4.71 -0.10 -14.83
CA ALA A 128 -3.67 -0.44 -15.80
C ALA A 128 -4.32 -0.86 -17.12
N VAL A 129 -3.90 -0.26 -18.24
CA VAL A 129 -4.51 -0.54 -19.57
C VAL A 129 -3.62 -1.33 -20.50
N HIS A 130 -2.29 -1.32 -20.34
CA HIS A 130 -1.42 -2.24 -21.07
C HIS A 130 -0.20 -2.66 -20.23
N ILE A 131 -0.06 -3.97 -20.06
CA ILE A 131 1.20 -4.61 -19.65
C ILE A 131 1.91 -5.00 -20.94
N THR A 132 2.97 -4.30 -21.30
CA THR A 132 3.80 -4.71 -22.44
C THR A 132 4.71 -5.84 -21.96
N MET A 133 4.27 -7.09 -22.18
CA MET A 133 5.13 -8.26 -22.04
C MET A 133 6.18 -8.22 -23.16
N HIS A 134 7.33 -7.58 -22.94
CA HIS A 134 8.44 -7.67 -23.89
C HIS A 134 8.92 -9.13 -23.93
N GLY A 135 8.94 -9.70 -25.14
CA GLY A 135 9.23 -11.10 -25.42
C GLY A 135 10.54 -11.59 -24.78
N SER A 136 10.38 -12.49 -23.83
CA SER A 136 11.34 -13.46 -23.26
C SER A 136 10.74 -14.16 -22.04
N TYR A 137 9.64 -13.64 -21.49
CA TYR A 137 9.00 -14.14 -20.26
C TYR A 137 8.00 -15.30 -20.45
N LEU A 138 8.07 -16.04 -21.57
CA LEU A 138 7.33 -17.29 -21.80
C LEU A 138 8.22 -18.53 -21.69
N ASP A 139 9.30 -18.48 -20.91
CA ASP A 139 9.91 -19.72 -20.43
C ASP A 139 9.19 -20.14 -19.14
N LYS A 140 8.43 -21.24 -19.21
CA LYS A 140 7.70 -21.82 -18.06
C LYS A 140 8.64 -22.29 -16.93
N ASN A 141 9.96 -22.19 -17.11
CA ASN A 141 10.98 -22.62 -16.17
C ASN A 141 11.86 -21.48 -15.59
N GLN A 142 11.59 -20.19 -15.85
CA GLN A 142 12.29 -19.11 -15.14
C GLN A 142 11.64 -18.78 -13.78
N PRO A 143 12.43 -18.60 -12.71
CA PRO A 143 11.89 -18.26 -11.39
C PRO A 143 11.20 -16.89 -11.43
N LEU A 144 10.04 -16.81 -10.79
CA LEU A 144 9.22 -15.60 -10.59
C LEU A 144 9.97 -14.39 -9.98
N ALA A 145 11.21 -14.58 -9.55
CA ALA A 145 12.09 -13.58 -8.95
C ALA A 145 12.56 -12.48 -9.92
N GLY A 146 12.40 -12.65 -11.24
CA GLY A 146 12.85 -11.68 -12.25
C GLY A 146 11.78 -10.73 -12.80
N MET A 147 10.50 -10.90 -12.44
CA MET A 147 9.45 -9.96 -12.87
C MET A 147 9.56 -8.67 -12.05
N PRO A 148 9.37 -7.48 -12.64
CA PRO A 148 8.94 -6.33 -11.86
C PRO A 148 7.60 -6.71 -11.25
N ASP A 149 7.59 -7.02 -9.95
CA ASP A 149 6.38 -7.31 -9.20
C ASP A 149 5.33 -6.24 -9.54
N PHE A 150 4.18 -6.65 -10.07
CA PHE A 150 3.09 -5.73 -10.42
C PHE A 150 2.76 -4.80 -9.25
N HIS A 151 2.92 -5.31 -8.02
CA HIS A 151 2.82 -4.53 -6.79
C HIS A 151 3.90 -3.46 -6.68
N ARG A 152 5.15 -3.69 -7.12
CA ARG A 152 6.21 -2.66 -7.13
C ARG A 152 5.92 -1.54 -8.14
N VAL A 153 5.34 -1.86 -9.30
CA VAL A 153 4.99 -0.84 -10.31
C VAL A 153 3.81 0.00 -9.84
N ILE A 154 2.77 -0.65 -9.29
CA ILE A 154 1.65 0.05 -8.66
C ILE A 154 2.14 0.85 -7.46
N GLN A 155 2.91 0.27 -6.53
CA GLN A 155 3.49 0.95 -5.38
C GLN A 155 4.30 2.17 -5.81
N SER A 156 5.19 2.05 -6.79
CA SER A 156 5.98 3.19 -7.26
C SER A 156 5.10 4.33 -7.80
N LYS A 157 4.08 4.02 -8.63
CA LYS A 157 3.21 5.06 -9.22
C LYS A 157 2.21 5.64 -8.20
N ALA A 158 1.64 4.80 -7.34
CA ALA A 158 0.82 5.14 -6.19
C ALA A 158 1.51 6.15 -5.26
N MET A 159 2.77 5.84 -4.90
CA MET A 159 3.59 6.67 -4.02
C MET A 159 3.86 8.05 -4.62
N HIS A 160 4.12 8.14 -5.93
CA HIS A 160 4.33 9.42 -6.60
C HIS A 160 3.07 10.29 -6.61
N VAL A 161 1.87 9.71 -6.70
CA VAL A 161 0.61 10.46 -6.63
C VAL A 161 0.40 11.03 -5.23
N ILE A 162 0.68 10.24 -4.17
CA ILE A 162 0.57 10.66 -2.77
C ILE A 162 1.60 11.74 -2.43
N GLN A 163 2.86 11.56 -2.84
CA GLN A 163 3.91 12.56 -2.59
C GLN A 163 3.73 13.83 -3.42
N GLY A 164 3.08 13.76 -4.59
CA GLY A 164 2.69 14.93 -5.37
C GLY A 164 1.49 15.70 -4.78
N ALA A 165 0.54 15.02 -4.15
CA ALA A 165 -0.62 15.66 -3.51
C ALA A 165 -0.30 16.31 -2.14
N ALA A 166 0.86 16.01 -1.55
CA ALA A 166 1.31 16.59 -0.27
C ALA A 166 2.16 17.87 -0.43
N VAL A 167 2.43 18.31 -1.66
CA VAL A 167 3.21 19.52 -1.98
C VAL A 167 2.38 20.67 -2.57
N ASP A 168 1.06 20.53 -2.63
CA ASP A 168 0.12 21.58 -3.06
C ASP A 168 -0.76 22.09 -1.90
#